data_AF-A0AAU9N7Y0-F1
#
_entry.id   AF-A0AAU9N7Y0-F1
#
_cell.length_a   1.000
_cell.length_b   1.000
_cell.length_c   1.000
_cell.angle_alpha   90.00
_cell.angle_beta   90.00
_cell.angle_gamma   90.00
#
_symmetry.space_group_name_H-M   'P 1'
#
loop_
_entity.id
_entity.type
_entity.pdbx_description
1 polymer ?
#
loop_
_entity_poly.entity_id
_entity_poly.type
_entity_poly.pdbx_seq_one_letter_code
_entity_poly.pdbx_strand_id
1 'polypeptide(L)'
;MYQHPDMMTPCVDPQGQPLDPSKIQDHFELDLAVFAYYAIRLMTSEFLVGKLAMGSIDIQRQAAYELRLLAKTGMDNWRLISEAGAIPLLVTLLSSHDPRIQEHAVTTLLNLSIFENNKVLIVAAEVIDNIVDVLGSGRTMEARENVATTLFSLSLIDDYKVVIGSRPKSIPNFIGLLKDGTTTGKRDASTALINLAVYSEQVEEHINGNSKNWVALIVQELKINQASQCPHIVVCYHSFYHNGAISLVFEYMDRGSFTDVIRQLKTILEPYLVVLCKQ
;
A
#
# COMPACT_ATOMS: atom_id res chain seq x y z
N MET A 1 47.42 -32.53 -30.58
CA MET A 1 47.10 -32.45 -29.15
C MET A 1 46.77 -31.00 -28.83
N TYR A 2 45.50 -30.65 -28.69
CA TYR A 2 45.06 -29.45 -27.98
C TYR A 2 43.73 -29.80 -27.32
N GLN A 3 43.75 -29.89 -25.99
CA GLN A 3 42.58 -30.08 -25.15
C GLN A 3 41.89 -28.72 -24.94
N HIS A 4 40.57 -28.72 -25.10
CA HIS A 4 39.69 -27.62 -24.75
C HIS A 4 39.44 -27.68 -23.22
N PRO A 5 39.72 -26.62 -22.44
CA PRO A 5 39.28 -26.55 -21.05
C PRO A 5 37.82 -26.08 -21.02
N ASP A 6 37.12 -26.48 -19.96
CA ASP A 6 35.77 -26.06 -19.54
C ASP A 6 34.56 -26.86 -20.06
N MET A 7 34.70 -28.19 -20.12
CA MET A 7 33.57 -29.06 -19.76
C MET A 7 33.60 -29.29 -18.25
N MET A 8 32.78 -28.55 -17.48
CA MET A 8 32.41 -28.99 -16.13
C MET A 8 31.69 -30.33 -16.25
N THR A 9 32.37 -31.43 -15.92
CA THR A 9 31.74 -32.74 -15.72
C THR A 9 30.72 -32.61 -14.59
N PRO A 10 29.40 -32.86 -14.81
CA PRO A 10 28.32 -32.45 -13.88
C PRO A 10 28.21 -33.24 -12.57
N CYS A 11 29.25 -33.93 -12.12
CA CYS A 11 29.13 -35.01 -11.13
C CYS A 11 30.00 -34.84 -9.89
N VAL A 12 30.61 -33.66 -9.68
CA VAL A 12 31.42 -33.39 -8.49
C VAL A 12 30.99 -32.09 -7.79
N ASP A 13 31.09 -32.06 -6.47
CA ASP A 13 30.78 -30.90 -5.65
C ASP A 13 31.87 -29.80 -5.75
N PRO A 14 31.68 -28.60 -5.16
CA PRO A 14 32.68 -27.52 -5.19
C PRO A 14 34.04 -27.88 -4.56
N GLN A 15 34.16 -29.02 -3.88
CA GLN A 15 35.38 -29.55 -3.27
C GLN A 15 36.00 -30.69 -4.10
N GLY A 16 35.40 -31.04 -5.25
CA GLY A 16 35.87 -32.08 -6.16
C GLY A 16 35.48 -33.50 -5.75
N GLN A 17 34.57 -33.68 -4.78
CA GLN A 17 34.06 -35.00 -4.40
C GLN A 17 32.89 -35.44 -5.29
N PRO A 18 32.74 -36.72 -5.61
CA PRO A 18 31.58 -37.23 -6.34
C PRO A 18 30.28 -36.83 -5.63
N LEU A 19 29.36 -36.19 -6.36
CA LEU A 19 28.05 -35.84 -5.83
C LEU A 19 27.30 -37.12 -5.44
N ASP A 20 26.77 -37.16 -4.22
CA ASP A 20 25.98 -38.27 -3.72
C ASP A 20 24.71 -38.46 -4.57
N PRO A 21 24.54 -39.62 -5.25
CA PRO A 21 23.38 -39.86 -6.11
C PRO A 21 22.04 -39.74 -5.37
N SER A 22 22.00 -40.03 -4.06
CA SER A 22 20.80 -39.87 -3.25
C SER A 22 20.42 -38.40 -3.06
N LYS A 23 21.40 -37.51 -2.87
CA LYS A 23 21.17 -36.06 -2.76
C LYS A 23 20.74 -35.44 -4.09
N ILE A 24 21.24 -35.97 -5.21
CA ILE A 24 20.80 -35.54 -6.55
C ILE A 24 19.32 -35.89 -6.74
N GLN A 25 18.92 -37.13 -6.44
CA GLN A 25 17.53 -37.58 -6.52
C GLN A 25 16.61 -36.75 -5.60
N ASP A 26 17.03 -36.52 -4.35
CA ASP A 26 16.27 -35.69 -3.40
C ASP A 26 16.10 -34.25 -3.90
N HIS A 27 17.14 -33.64 -4.51
CA HIS A 27 17.05 -32.32 -5.11
C HIS A 27 16.08 -32.28 -6.30
N PHE A 28 16.13 -33.28 -7.19
CA PHE A 28 15.19 -33.38 -8.31
C PHE A 28 13.74 -33.59 -7.84
N GLU A 29 13.52 -34.43 -6.82
CA GLU A 29 12.19 -34.65 -6.24
C GLU A 29 11.66 -33.39 -5.53
N LEU A 30 12.53 -32.64 -4.84
CA LEU A 30 12.18 -31.36 -4.25
C LEU A 30 11.78 -30.33 -5.32
N ASP A 31 12.52 -30.24 -6.44
CA ASP A 31 12.21 -29.35 -7.55
C ASP A 31 10.89 -29.72 -8.26
N LEU A 32 10.63 -31.02 -8.45
CA LEU A 32 9.36 -31.54 -8.97
C LEU A 32 8.19 -31.21 -8.03
N ALA A 33 8.37 -31.35 -6.72
CA ALA A 33 7.35 -31.03 -5.73
C ALA A 33 7.04 -29.53 -5.70
N VAL A 34 8.06 -28.67 -5.79
CA VAL A 34 7.89 -27.21 -5.87
C VAL A 34 7.16 -26.81 -7.16
N PHE A 35 7.52 -27.42 -8.30
CA PHE A 35 6.84 -27.17 -9.57
C PHE A 35 5.38 -27.61 -9.53
N ALA A 36 5.09 -28.81 -9.03
CA ALA A 36 3.73 -29.31 -8.89
C ALA A 36 2.90 -28.42 -7.95
N TYR A 37 3.46 -27.99 -6.82
CA TYR A 37 2.82 -27.08 -5.89
C TYR A 37 2.48 -25.74 -6.54
N TYR A 38 3.42 -25.16 -7.29
CA TYR A 38 3.20 -23.93 -8.03
C TYR A 38 2.10 -24.09 -9.10
N ALA A 39 2.16 -25.16 -9.90
CA ALA A 39 1.18 -25.44 -10.95
C ALA A 39 -0.25 -25.61 -10.39
N ILE A 40 -0.42 -26.34 -9.29
CA ILE A 40 -1.73 -26.53 -8.63
C ILE A 40 -2.30 -25.18 -8.17
N ARG A 41 -1.46 -24.32 -7.59
CA ARG A 41 -1.91 -23.00 -7.13
C ARG A 41 -2.25 -22.07 -8.29
N LEU A 42 -1.47 -22.10 -9.37
CA LEU A 42 -1.78 -21.35 -10.60
C LEU A 42 -3.11 -21.78 -11.19
N MET A 43 -3.34 -23.09 -11.36
CA MET A 43 -4.62 -23.63 -11.83
C MET A 43 -5.79 -23.22 -10.94
N THR A 44 -5.57 -23.16 -9.61
CA THR A 44 -6.58 -22.68 -8.68
C THR A 44 -6.92 -21.21 -8.92
N SER A 45 -5.91 -20.36 -9.11
CA SER A 45 -6.11 -18.94 -9.47
C SER A 45 -6.83 -18.79 -10.81
N GLU A 46 -6.40 -19.50 -11.86
CA GLU A 46 -7.04 -19.48 -13.18
C GLU A 46 -8.50 -19.94 -13.13
N PHE A 47 -8.79 -20.99 -12.37
CA PHE A 47 -10.15 -21.47 -12.18
C PHE A 47 -11.06 -20.43 -11.51
N LEU A 48 -10.55 -19.74 -10.49
CA LEU A 48 -11.29 -18.67 -9.83
C LEU A 48 -11.48 -17.46 -10.76
N VAL A 49 -10.46 -17.11 -11.55
CA VAL A 49 -10.54 -16.05 -12.58
C VAL A 49 -11.58 -16.42 -13.65
N GLY A 50 -11.63 -17.67 -14.11
CA GLY A 50 -12.65 -18.14 -15.06
C GLY A 50 -14.07 -18.02 -14.50
N LYS A 51 -14.27 -18.38 -13.23
CA LYS A 51 -15.55 -18.17 -12.52
C LYS A 51 -15.90 -16.70 -12.36
N LEU A 52 -14.90 -15.84 -12.16
CA LEU A 52 -15.09 -14.39 -12.07
C LEU A 52 -15.55 -13.81 -13.42
N ALA A 53 -15.01 -14.29 -14.53
CA ALA A 53 -15.35 -13.83 -15.88
C ALA A 53 -16.72 -14.32 -16.35
N MET A 54 -17.06 -15.59 -16.11
CA MET A 54 -18.18 -16.26 -16.77
C MET A 54 -19.30 -16.71 -15.82
N GLY A 55 -19.13 -16.54 -14.51
CA GLY A 55 -20.09 -16.97 -13.51
C GLY A 55 -21.35 -16.11 -13.46
N SER A 56 -22.43 -16.67 -12.91
CA SER A 56 -23.56 -15.87 -12.41
C SER A 56 -23.09 -14.95 -11.28
N ILE A 57 -23.91 -13.95 -10.91
CA ILE A 57 -23.58 -13.01 -9.81
C ILE A 57 -23.18 -13.76 -8.53
N ASP A 58 -23.87 -14.85 -8.18
CA ASP A 58 -23.53 -15.64 -6.99
C ASP A 58 -22.18 -16.36 -7.12
N ILE A 59 -21.87 -16.88 -8.32
CA ILE A 59 -20.58 -17.51 -8.62
C ILE A 59 -19.46 -16.47 -8.62
N GLN A 60 -19.67 -15.30 -9.23
CA GLN A 60 -18.72 -14.19 -9.23
C GLN A 60 -18.45 -13.71 -7.81
N ARG A 61 -19.49 -13.59 -6.99
CA ARG A 61 -19.36 -13.21 -5.58
C ARG A 61 -18.51 -14.20 -4.80
N GLN A 62 -18.77 -15.50 -4.97
CA GLN A 62 -17.95 -16.52 -4.33
C GLN A 62 -16.53 -16.49 -4.86
N ALA A 63 -16.32 -16.40 -6.17
CA ALA A 63 -14.99 -16.37 -6.77
C ALA A 63 -14.17 -15.16 -6.30
N ALA A 64 -14.79 -13.97 -6.24
CA ALA A 64 -14.15 -12.76 -5.71
C ALA A 64 -13.77 -12.92 -4.23
N TYR A 65 -14.64 -13.56 -3.42
CA TYR A 65 -14.36 -13.86 -2.02
C TYR A 65 -13.15 -14.81 -1.88
N GLU A 66 -13.11 -15.90 -2.65
CA GLU A 66 -11.98 -16.85 -2.61
C GLU A 66 -10.67 -16.20 -3.08
N LEU A 67 -10.71 -15.36 -4.12
CA LEU A 67 -9.55 -14.58 -4.57
C LEU A 67 -9.05 -13.63 -3.48
N ARG A 68 -9.95 -12.97 -2.75
CA ARG A 68 -9.60 -12.14 -1.59
C ARG A 68 -8.88 -12.95 -0.52
N LEU A 69 -9.39 -14.15 -0.20
CA LEU A 69 -8.75 -15.03 0.79
C LEU A 69 -7.36 -15.48 0.31
N LEU A 70 -7.24 -15.88 -0.95
CA LEU A 70 -5.97 -16.30 -1.53
C LEU A 70 -4.95 -15.15 -1.51
N ALA A 71 -5.37 -13.94 -1.85
CA ALA A 71 -4.53 -12.75 -1.79
C ALA A 71 -4.12 -12.36 -0.36
N LYS A 72 -4.75 -12.88 0.70
CA LYS A 72 -4.31 -12.62 2.09
C LYS A 72 -3.11 -13.46 2.52
N THR A 73 -2.80 -14.54 1.79
CA THR A 73 -1.89 -15.60 2.27
C THR A 73 -0.46 -15.50 1.76
N GLY A 74 -0.04 -14.33 1.25
CA GLY A 74 1.37 -13.99 1.01
C GLY A 74 1.77 -13.83 -0.46
N MET A 75 3.05 -13.49 -0.68
CA MET A 75 3.59 -12.99 -1.96
C MET A 75 3.43 -13.94 -3.13
N ASP A 76 3.61 -15.25 -2.91
CA ASP A 76 3.46 -16.23 -3.99
C ASP A 76 2.06 -16.20 -4.60
N ASN A 77 1.02 -16.03 -3.78
CA ASN A 77 -0.34 -15.90 -4.27
C ASN A 77 -0.57 -14.60 -5.02
N TRP A 78 0.09 -13.51 -4.60
CA TRP A 78 -0.04 -12.24 -5.32
C TRP A 78 0.47 -12.34 -6.75
N ARG A 79 1.59 -13.03 -6.95
CA ARG A 79 2.14 -13.31 -8.27
C ARG A 79 1.23 -14.25 -9.07
N LEU A 80 0.79 -15.35 -8.47
CA LEU A 80 -0.07 -16.33 -9.14
C LEU A 80 -1.42 -15.75 -9.58
N ILE A 81 -2.03 -14.91 -8.74
CA ILE A 81 -3.30 -14.25 -9.07
C ILE A 81 -3.13 -13.26 -10.23
N SER A 82 -2.01 -12.52 -10.27
CA SER A 82 -1.75 -11.59 -11.37
C SER A 82 -1.40 -12.34 -12.67
N GLU A 83 -0.59 -13.39 -12.60
CA GLU A 83 -0.27 -14.30 -13.72
C GLU A 83 -1.51 -14.98 -14.30
N ALA A 84 -2.48 -15.35 -13.45
CA ALA A 84 -3.76 -15.90 -13.87
C ALA A 84 -4.68 -14.88 -14.58
N GLY A 85 -4.26 -13.62 -14.74
CA GLY A 85 -5.03 -12.59 -15.44
C GLY A 85 -6.17 -11.98 -14.63
N ALA A 86 -6.11 -12.03 -13.30
CA ALA A 86 -7.19 -11.51 -12.45
C ALA A 86 -7.36 -9.98 -12.52
N ILE A 87 -6.27 -9.23 -12.72
CA ILE A 87 -6.26 -7.77 -12.54
C ILE A 87 -7.31 -7.05 -13.41
N PRO A 88 -7.38 -7.23 -14.75
CA PRO A 88 -8.37 -6.54 -15.58
C PRO A 88 -9.82 -6.86 -15.20
N LEU A 89 -10.09 -8.10 -14.76
CA LEU A 89 -11.42 -8.48 -14.28
C LEU A 89 -11.74 -7.81 -12.95
N LEU A 90 -10.79 -7.77 -12.02
CA LEU A 90 -10.97 -7.07 -10.75
C LEU A 90 -11.25 -5.58 -10.97
N VAL A 91 -10.58 -4.94 -11.93
CA VAL A 91 -10.87 -3.53 -12.32
C VAL A 91 -12.30 -3.40 -12.83
N THR A 92 -12.76 -4.30 -13.70
CA THR A 92 -14.16 -4.31 -14.19
C THR A 92 -15.17 -4.42 -13.05
N LEU A 93 -14.87 -5.26 -12.04
CA LEU A 93 -15.75 -5.48 -10.90
C LEU A 93 -15.80 -4.30 -9.90
N LEU A 94 -14.90 -3.33 -10.00
CA LEU A 94 -14.99 -2.08 -9.23
C LEU A 94 -16.28 -1.32 -9.53
N SER A 95 -16.85 -1.47 -10.73
CA SER A 95 -18.11 -0.84 -11.11
C SER A 95 -19.36 -1.67 -10.75
N SER A 96 -19.19 -2.82 -10.09
CA SER A 96 -20.31 -3.71 -9.73
C SER A 96 -21.36 -3.01 -8.86
N HIS A 97 -22.64 -3.34 -9.11
CA HIS A 97 -23.75 -2.93 -8.26
C HIS A 97 -23.92 -3.83 -7.03
N ASP A 98 -23.29 -5.01 -7.01
CA ASP A 98 -23.28 -5.88 -5.84
C ASP A 98 -22.20 -5.41 -4.84
N PRO A 99 -22.57 -4.99 -3.62
CA PRO A 99 -21.61 -4.45 -2.65
C PRO A 99 -20.50 -5.43 -2.27
N ARG A 100 -20.82 -6.74 -2.17
CA ARG A 100 -19.86 -7.77 -1.77
C ARG A 100 -18.86 -8.04 -2.88
N ILE A 101 -19.32 -8.07 -4.14
CA ILE A 101 -18.42 -8.20 -5.29
C ILE A 101 -17.44 -7.02 -5.35
N GLN A 102 -17.93 -5.78 -5.25
CA GLN A 102 -17.06 -4.60 -5.30
C GLN A 102 -16.04 -4.62 -4.16
N GLU A 103 -16.48 -4.90 -2.93
CA GLU A 103 -15.60 -4.93 -1.77
C GLU A 103 -14.52 -6.03 -1.89
N HIS A 104 -14.89 -7.24 -2.33
CA HIS A 104 -13.93 -8.32 -2.54
C HIS A 104 -12.93 -8.00 -3.65
N ALA A 105 -13.39 -7.38 -4.74
CA ALA A 105 -12.53 -6.95 -5.83
C ALA A 105 -11.51 -5.91 -5.37
N VAL A 106 -11.98 -4.86 -4.68
CA VAL A 106 -11.14 -3.81 -4.09
C VAL A 106 -10.11 -4.42 -3.12
N THR A 107 -10.56 -5.28 -2.20
CA THR A 107 -9.67 -5.86 -1.18
C THR A 107 -8.60 -6.76 -1.81
N THR A 108 -8.97 -7.48 -2.88
CA THR A 108 -8.00 -8.27 -3.64
C THR A 108 -6.98 -7.35 -4.31
N LEU A 109 -7.41 -6.28 -4.99
CA LEU A 109 -6.51 -5.28 -5.60
C LEU A 109 -5.60 -4.62 -4.57
N LEU A 110 -6.11 -4.28 -3.38
CA LEU A 110 -5.31 -3.76 -2.28
C LEU A 110 -4.16 -4.71 -1.95
N ASN A 111 -4.47 -5.98 -1.68
CA ASN A 111 -3.46 -6.98 -1.34
C ASN A 111 -2.43 -7.17 -2.46
N LEU A 112 -2.89 -7.19 -3.72
CA LEU A 112 -1.99 -7.28 -4.88
C LEU A 112 -1.09 -6.04 -5.00
N SER A 113 -1.60 -4.85 -4.69
CA SER A 113 -0.85 -3.60 -4.80
C SER A 113 0.33 -3.51 -3.82
N ILE A 114 0.30 -4.28 -2.72
CA ILE A 114 1.40 -4.33 -1.75
C ILE A 114 2.69 -4.83 -2.44
N PHE A 115 2.56 -5.76 -3.38
CA PHE A 115 3.68 -6.25 -4.18
C PHE A 115 4.07 -5.27 -5.29
N GLU A 116 5.33 -4.81 -5.30
CA GLU A 116 5.80 -3.79 -6.24
C GLU A 116 5.66 -4.21 -7.70
N ASN A 117 6.00 -5.45 -8.06
CA ASN A 117 5.88 -5.94 -9.43
C ASN A 117 4.43 -5.94 -9.94
N ASN A 118 3.45 -6.08 -9.05
CA ASN A 118 2.04 -6.03 -9.44
C ASN A 118 1.52 -4.60 -9.62
N LYS A 119 2.16 -3.57 -9.03
CA LYS A 119 1.72 -2.18 -9.16
C LYS A 119 1.72 -1.73 -10.62
N VAL A 120 2.74 -2.12 -11.40
CA VAL A 120 2.83 -1.85 -12.84
C VAL A 120 1.66 -2.47 -13.59
N LEU A 121 1.35 -3.74 -13.33
CA LEU A 121 0.22 -4.43 -13.97
C LEU A 121 -1.13 -3.80 -13.61
N ILE A 122 -1.28 -3.38 -12.34
CA ILE A 122 -2.49 -2.71 -11.84
C ILE A 122 -2.70 -1.37 -12.56
N VAL A 123 -1.66 -0.54 -12.68
CA VAL A 123 -1.76 0.76 -13.36
C VAL A 123 -1.92 0.60 -14.88
N ALA A 124 -1.26 -0.39 -15.48
CA ALA A 124 -1.42 -0.74 -16.90
C ALA A 124 -2.86 -1.19 -17.24
N ALA A 125 -3.62 -1.67 -16.26
CA ALA A 125 -5.05 -1.97 -16.40
C ALA A 125 -5.96 -0.73 -16.25
N GLU A 126 -5.41 0.48 -16.31
CA GLU A 126 -6.12 1.77 -16.28
C GLU A 126 -7.04 1.98 -15.06
N VAL A 127 -6.68 1.37 -13.93
CA VAL A 127 -7.53 1.28 -12.73
C VAL A 127 -7.83 2.62 -12.04
N ILE A 128 -7.01 3.65 -12.27
CA ILE A 128 -6.95 4.85 -11.41
C ILE A 128 -8.30 5.56 -11.30
N ASP A 129 -9.01 5.75 -12.41
CA ASP A 129 -10.31 6.43 -12.39
C ASP A 129 -11.37 5.59 -11.65
N ASN A 130 -11.34 4.25 -11.82
CA ASN A 130 -12.25 3.35 -11.12
C ASN A 130 -12.06 3.41 -9.59
N ILE A 131 -10.82 3.35 -9.10
CA ILE A 131 -10.55 3.42 -7.64
C ILE A 131 -10.85 4.80 -7.05
N VAL A 132 -10.62 5.88 -7.82
CA VAL A 132 -11.02 7.24 -7.41
C VAL A 132 -12.54 7.35 -7.31
N ASP A 133 -13.30 6.76 -8.24
CA ASP A 133 -14.77 6.75 -8.18
C ASP A 133 -15.30 5.91 -7.00
N VAL A 134 -14.69 4.75 -6.72
CA VAL A 134 -15.02 3.93 -5.54
C VAL A 134 -14.68 4.66 -4.23
N LEU A 135 -13.62 5.48 -4.18
CA LEU A 135 -13.28 6.24 -2.97
C LEU A 135 -14.41 7.20 -2.56
N GLY A 136 -15.04 7.84 -3.56
CA GLY A 136 -16.16 8.76 -3.35
C GLY A 136 -17.51 8.08 -3.19
N SER A 137 -17.75 6.98 -3.92
CA SER A 137 -19.09 6.41 -4.10
C SER A 137 -19.18 4.88 -3.95
N GLY A 138 -18.17 4.28 -3.30
CA GLY A 138 -18.11 2.86 -2.99
C GLY A 138 -19.34 2.39 -2.22
N ARG A 139 -19.76 1.15 -2.47
CA ARG A 139 -20.99 0.56 -1.93
C ARG A 139 -20.93 0.31 -0.43
N THR A 140 -19.73 0.10 0.11
CA THR A 140 -19.47 -0.10 1.53
C THR A 140 -18.38 0.84 2.01
N MET A 141 -18.38 1.16 3.30
CA MET A 141 -17.28 1.91 3.91
C MET A 141 -15.96 1.16 3.79
N GLU A 142 -15.96 -0.17 3.99
CA GLU A 142 -14.77 -1.01 3.80
C GLU A 142 -14.21 -0.88 2.38
N ALA A 143 -15.05 -0.87 1.33
CA ALA A 143 -14.59 -0.67 -0.03
C ALA A 143 -13.91 0.70 -0.22
N ARG A 144 -14.49 1.78 0.34
CA ARG A 144 -13.92 3.14 0.28
C ARG A 144 -12.58 3.24 1.01
N GLU A 145 -12.46 2.58 2.16
CA GLU A 145 -11.23 2.55 2.96
C GLU A 145 -10.13 1.73 2.26
N ASN A 146 -10.48 0.56 1.73
CA ASN A 146 -9.52 -0.28 1.03
C ASN A 146 -9.01 0.37 -0.26
N VAL A 147 -9.82 1.15 -1.00
CA VAL A 147 -9.28 1.93 -2.13
C VAL A 147 -8.41 3.10 -1.70
N ALA A 148 -8.68 3.74 -0.55
CA ALA A 148 -7.78 4.77 -0.01
C ALA A 148 -6.38 4.19 0.24
N THR A 149 -6.32 3.01 0.85
CA THR A 149 -5.06 2.29 1.11
C THR A 149 -4.41 1.79 -0.19
N THR A 150 -5.21 1.36 -1.17
CA THR A 150 -4.69 0.96 -2.50
C THR A 150 -4.05 2.15 -3.22
N LEU A 151 -4.73 3.30 -3.23
CA LEU A 151 -4.21 4.55 -3.80
C LEU A 151 -2.94 5.00 -3.09
N PHE A 152 -2.89 4.92 -1.76
CA PHE A 152 -1.66 5.19 -1.00
C PHE A 152 -0.52 4.27 -1.43
N SER A 153 -0.75 2.95 -1.47
CA SER A 153 0.24 1.94 -1.89
C SER A 153 0.79 2.21 -3.29
N LEU A 154 -0.07 2.56 -4.25
CA LEU A 154 0.34 2.92 -5.61
C LEU A 154 1.14 4.24 -5.64
N SER A 155 0.72 5.23 -4.85
CA SER A 155 1.37 6.54 -4.78
C SER A 155 2.75 6.52 -4.10
N LEU A 156 3.22 5.37 -3.61
CA LEU A 156 4.62 5.20 -3.20
C LEU A 156 5.57 5.22 -4.40
N ILE A 157 5.06 5.06 -5.62
CA ILE A 157 5.81 5.27 -6.87
C ILE A 157 5.48 6.68 -7.37
N ASP A 158 6.52 7.50 -7.61
CA ASP A 158 6.36 8.92 -7.91
C ASP A 158 5.55 9.19 -9.19
N ASP A 159 5.74 8.41 -10.25
CA ASP A 159 4.95 8.56 -11.49
C ASP A 159 3.45 8.35 -11.23
N TYR A 160 3.09 7.37 -10.40
CA TYR A 160 1.70 7.07 -10.09
C TYR A 160 1.11 8.09 -9.12
N LYS A 161 1.93 8.62 -8.21
CA LYS A 161 1.56 9.70 -7.28
C LYS A 161 1.07 10.94 -8.05
N VAL A 162 1.80 11.35 -9.09
CA VAL A 162 1.41 12.49 -9.95
C VAL A 162 0.08 12.20 -10.65
N VAL A 163 -0.06 11.01 -11.26
CA VAL A 163 -1.28 10.62 -11.98
C VAL A 163 -2.51 10.53 -11.08
N ILE A 164 -2.34 10.05 -9.84
CA ILE A 164 -3.43 9.99 -8.84
C ILE A 164 -3.79 11.38 -8.36
N GLY A 165 -2.78 12.20 -8.04
CA GLY A 165 -2.96 13.57 -7.54
C GLY A 165 -3.58 14.51 -8.57
N SER A 166 -3.38 14.25 -9.86
CA SER A 166 -3.92 15.07 -10.96
C SER A 166 -5.38 14.76 -11.31
N ARG A 167 -6.00 13.75 -10.69
CA ARG A 167 -7.41 13.41 -10.96
C ARG A 167 -8.33 14.39 -10.21
N PRO A 168 -9.25 15.10 -10.90
CA PRO A 168 -10.08 16.13 -10.27
C PRO A 168 -10.88 15.68 -9.04
N LYS A 169 -11.30 14.41 -9.00
CA LYS A 169 -12.08 13.83 -7.89
C LYS A 169 -11.22 13.23 -6.77
N SER A 170 -9.91 13.06 -6.97
CA SER A 170 -9.04 12.35 -6.02
C SER A 170 -9.01 13.06 -4.66
N ILE A 171 -8.53 14.30 -4.63
CA ILE A 171 -8.45 15.10 -3.39
C ILE A 171 -9.84 15.31 -2.74
N PRO A 172 -10.90 15.72 -3.47
CA PRO A 172 -12.24 15.82 -2.88
C PRO A 172 -12.75 14.52 -2.23
N ASN A 173 -12.53 13.36 -2.86
CA ASN A 173 -13.00 12.09 -2.35
C ASN A 173 -12.25 11.66 -1.09
N PHE A 174 -10.93 11.90 -1.01
CA PHE A 174 -10.18 11.69 0.23
C PHE A 174 -10.64 12.63 1.35
N ILE A 175 -10.93 13.89 1.05
CA ILE A 175 -11.49 14.83 2.04
C ILE A 175 -12.86 14.36 2.53
N GLY A 176 -13.69 13.80 1.64
CA GLY A 176 -14.95 13.15 2.03
C GLY A 176 -14.72 11.99 2.98
N LEU A 177 -13.73 11.13 2.72
CA LEU A 177 -13.38 10.03 3.59
C LEU A 177 -12.81 10.50 4.95
N LEU A 178 -12.08 11.61 5.01
CA LEU A 178 -11.64 12.22 6.27
C LEU A 178 -12.81 12.69 7.15
N LYS A 179 -13.89 13.16 6.55
CA LYS A 179 -15.06 13.64 7.28
C LYS A 179 -15.90 12.47 7.80
N ASP A 180 -16.19 11.54 6.90
CA ASP A 180 -17.26 10.54 7.10
C ASP A 180 -16.75 9.10 7.30
N GLY A 181 -15.43 8.89 7.17
CA GLY A 181 -14.78 7.58 7.33
C GLY A 181 -14.80 7.03 8.75
N THR A 182 -14.53 5.73 8.90
CA THR A 182 -14.19 5.17 10.22
C THR A 182 -12.82 5.68 10.65
N THR A 183 -12.42 5.40 11.89
CA THR A 183 -11.06 5.73 12.37
C THR A 183 -9.97 5.22 11.42
N THR A 184 -10.13 4.02 10.88
CA THR A 184 -9.22 3.44 9.87
C THR A 184 -9.25 4.25 8.59
N GLY A 185 -10.44 4.51 8.05
CA GLY A 185 -10.61 5.28 6.82
C GLY A 185 -10.03 6.69 6.88
N LYS A 186 -10.21 7.38 8.01
CA LYS A 186 -9.66 8.72 8.23
C LYS A 186 -8.13 8.71 8.30
N ARG A 187 -7.56 7.73 9.00
CA ARG A 187 -6.10 7.53 9.02
C ARG A 187 -5.54 7.26 7.63
N ASP A 188 -6.15 6.33 6.90
CA ASP A 188 -5.67 5.91 5.58
C ASP A 188 -5.80 7.07 4.57
N ALA A 189 -6.91 7.82 4.60
CA ALA A 189 -7.11 9.04 3.82
C ALA A 189 -6.10 10.13 4.17
N SER A 190 -5.80 10.34 5.46
CA SER A 190 -4.80 11.34 5.90
C SER A 190 -3.43 11.00 5.35
N THR A 191 -3.04 9.74 5.46
CA THR A 191 -1.72 9.25 5.01
C THR A 191 -1.59 9.38 3.49
N ALA A 192 -2.63 9.00 2.75
CA ALA A 192 -2.67 9.16 1.29
C ALA A 192 -2.57 10.64 0.88
N LEU A 193 -3.35 11.54 1.51
CA LEU A 193 -3.33 12.96 1.20
C LEU A 193 -1.97 13.61 1.48
N ILE A 194 -1.30 13.25 2.57
CA ILE A 194 0.06 13.75 2.86
C ILE A 194 1.02 13.32 1.75
N ASN A 195 0.98 12.04 1.35
CA ASN A 195 1.87 11.53 0.32
C ASN A 195 1.62 12.19 -1.04
N LEU A 196 0.37 12.52 -1.37
CA LEU A 196 -0.01 13.24 -2.59
C LEU A 196 0.31 14.74 -2.53
N ALA A 197 0.24 15.35 -1.34
CA ALA A 197 0.43 16.78 -1.15
C ALA A 197 1.87 17.25 -1.43
N VAL A 198 2.86 16.37 -1.27
CA VAL A 198 4.29 16.66 -1.48
C VAL A 198 4.61 17.03 -2.95
N TYR A 199 3.75 16.67 -3.91
CA TYR A 199 4.05 16.80 -5.35
C TYR A 199 2.94 17.42 -6.22
N SER A 200 1.84 17.88 -5.62
CA SER A 200 0.68 18.32 -6.40
C SER A 200 0.50 19.85 -6.37
N GLU A 201 0.76 20.52 -7.50
CA GLU A 201 0.34 21.92 -7.73
C GLU A 201 -1.20 22.07 -7.66
N GLN A 202 -1.95 21.02 -8.03
CA GLN A 202 -3.41 21.02 -7.92
C GLN A 202 -3.89 20.98 -6.46
N VAL A 203 -3.12 20.35 -5.57
CA VAL A 203 -3.33 20.46 -4.13
C VAL A 203 -3.18 21.93 -3.73
N GLU A 204 -2.17 22.66 -4.22
CA GLU A 204 -2.02 24.11 -3.94
C GLU A 204 -3.19 24.97 -4.47
N GLU A 205 -3.75 24.64 -5.65
CA GLU A 205 -4.89 25.37 -6.22
C GLU A 205 -6.22 25.10 -5.49
N HIS A 206 -6.50 23.83 -5.14
CA HIS A 206 -7.64 23.48 -4.26
C HIS A 206 -7.46 23.98 -2.82
N ILE A 207 -6.20 24.15 -2.39
CA ILE A 207 -5.84 24.83 -1.14
C ILE A 207 -6.28 26.29 -1.23
N ASN A 208 -5.95 27.06 -2.25
CA ASN A 208 -6.29 28.48 -2.21
C ASN A 208 -7.80 28.82 -2.11
N GLY A 209 -8.71 27.92 -2.50
CA GLY A 209 -10.16 28.08 -2.33
C GLY A 209 -10.79 27.51 -1.05
N ASN A 210 -10.26 26.42 -0.48
CA ASN A 210 -10.81 25.68 0.69
C ASN A 210 -9.75 25.23 1.72
N SER A 211 -8.53 25.78 1.62
CA SER A 211 -7.24 25.48 2.31
C SER A 211 -7.38 25.12 3.77
N LYS A 212 -8.03 26.00 4.53
CA LYS A 212 -7.95 25.97 5.98
C LYS A 212 -8.69 24.78 6.56
N ASN A 213 -9.72 24.28 5.87
CA ASN A 213 -10.63 23.30 6.44
C ASN A 213 -10.06 21.88 6.33
N TRP A 214 -9.56 21.46 5.17
CA TRP A 214 -9.08 20.09 5.02
C TRP A 214 -7.66 19.86 5.55
N VAL A 215 -6.77 20.87 5.48
CA VAL A 215 -5.47 20.79 6.15
C VAL A 215 -5.69 20.63 7.65
N ALA A 216 -6.62 21.39 8.24
CA ALA A 216 -7.00 21.22 9.64
C ALA A 216 -7.56 19.82 9.95
N LEU A 217 -8.34 19.21 9.04
CA LEU A 217 -8.83 17.84 9.19
C LEU A 217 -7.69 16.80 9.18
N ILE A 218 -6.73 16.90 8.24
CA ILE A 218 -5.54 16.03 8.25
C ILE A 218 -4.77 16.19 9.54
N VAL A 219 -4.53 17.44 9.94
CA VAL A 219 -3.80 17.77 11.16
C VAL A 219 -4.49 17.16 12.38
N GLN A 220 -5.81 17.26 12.46
CA GLN A 220 -6.59 16.66 13.54
C GLN A 220 -6.44 15.13 13.56
N GLU A 221 -6.55 14.46 12.42
CA GLU A 221 -6.40 13.01 12.34
C GLU A 221 -4.96 12.56 12.62
N LEU A 222 -3.96 13.35 12.23
CA LEU A 222 -2.56 13.12 12.63
C LEU A 222 -2.38 13.23 14.13
N LYS A 223 -3.00 14.21 14.81
CA LYS A 223 -3.00 14.29 16.28
C LYS A 223 -3.57 13.01 16.91
N ILE A 224 -4.71 12.52 16.41
CA ILE A 224 -5.36 11.30 16.92
C ILE A 224 -4.44 10.09 16.71
N ASN A 225 -3.90 9.93 15.50
CA ASN A 225 -3.00 8.81 15.19
C ASN A 225 -1.72 8.86 16.04
N GLN A 226 -1.10 10.03 16.17
CA GLN A 226 0.15 10.17 16.90
C GLN A 226 -0.06 10.06 18.41
N ALA A 227 -1.14 10.59 18.98
CA ALA A 227 -1.50 10.39 20.40
C ALA A 227 -1.80 8.91 20.71
N SER A 228 -2.38 8.18 19.75
CA SER A 228 -2.63 6.74 19.92
C SER A 228 -1.35 5.89 19.88
N GLN A 229 -0.29 6.36 19.20
CA GLN A 229 0.98 5.64 19.04
C GLN A 229 2.10 6.15 19.97
N CYS A 230 2.03 7.41 20.40
CA CYS A 230 3.01 8.07 21.25
C CYS A 230 2.29 8.71 22.45
N PRO A 231 2.36 8.10 23.65
CA PRO A 231 1.64 8.60 24.83
C PRO A 231 2.18 9.93 25.38
N HIS A 232 3.25 10.47 24.77
CA HIS A 232 3.92 11.68 25.23
C HIS A 232 3.47 12.95 24.48
N ILE A 233 2.63 12.87 23.45
CA ILE A 233 2.15 14.06 22.73
C ILE A 233 0.93 14.63 23.44
N VAL A 234 1.01 15.89 23.85
CA VAL A 234 0.00 16.54 24.72
C VAL A 234 -0.92 17.45 23.93
N VAL A 235 -0.33 18.33 23.12
CA VAL A 235 -1.06 19.40 22.41
C VAL A 235 -0.42 19.58 21.04
N CYS A 236 -1.20 20.00 20.05
CA CYS A 236 -0.65 20.56 18.81
C CYS A 236 -1.17 21.97 18.62
N TYR A 237 -0.24 22.93 18.63
CA TYR A 237 -0.50 24.37 18.67
C TYR A 237 -0.83 24.95 17.32
N HIS A 238 -0.10 24.54 16.29
CA HIS A 238 -0.24 25.11 14.96
C HIS A 238 0.02 24.08 13.88
N SER A 239 -0.60 24.32 12.73
CA SER A 239 -0.29 23.63 11.50
C SER A 239 -0.23 24.62 10.36
N PHE A 240 0.69 24.38 9.44
CA PHE A 240 0.86 25.21 8.26
C PHE A 240 1.18 24.32 7.06
N TYR A 241 0.64 24.69 5.92
CA TYR A 241 0.97 24.07 4.64
C TYR A 241 1.75 25.09 3.82
N HIS A 242 2.94 24.70 3.38
CA HIS A 242 3.80 25.55 2.56
C HIS A 242 4.63 24.66 1.61
N ASN A 243 4.63 25.00 0.32
CA ASN A 243 5.39 24.32 -0.74
C ASN A 243 5.24 22.78 -0.69
N GLY A 244 4.02 22.27 -0.80
CA GLY A 244 3.79 20.81 -0.76
C GLY A 244 3.87 20.15 0.63
N ALA A 245 4.38 20.83 1.66
CA ALA A 245 4.64 20.23 2.97
C ALA A 245 3.62 20.67 4.03
N ILE A 246 3.00 19.70 4.71
CA ILE A 246 2.24 19.94 5.96
C ILE A 246 3.22 19.89 7.13
N SER A 247 3.35 21.02 7.83
CA SER A 247 4.14 21.13 9.05
C SER A 247 3.23 21.23 10.26
N LEU A 248 3.63 20.57 11.34
CA LEU A 248 2.88 20.48 12.59
C LEU A 248 3.76 20.90 13.76
N VAL A 249 3.21 21.72 14.65
CA VAL A 249 3.86 22.11 15.90
C VAL A 249 3.19 21.34 17.03
N PHE A 250 3.94 20.43 17.65
CA PHE A 250 3.50 19.59 18.77
C PHE A 250 4.17 19.99 20.08
N GLU A 251 3.45 19.79 21.17
CA GLU A 251 3.96 19.75 22.53
C GLU A 251 4.20 18.30 22.94
N TYR A 252 5.43 18.01 23.37
CA TYR A 252 5.84 16.71 23.88
C TYR A 252 6.06 16.78 25.39
N MET A 253 5.59 15.75 26.12
CA MET A 253 5.92 15.51 27.52
C MET A 253 7.32 14.90 27.62
N ASP A 254 8.33 15.73 27.39
CA ASP A 254 9.71 15.35 27.63
C ASP A 254 10.09 15.77 29.05
N ARG A 255 9.57 15.05 30.06
CA ARG A 255 10.02 15.08 31.47
C ARG A 255 10.28 16.46 32.13
N GLY A 256 9.52 17.50 31.77
CA GLY A 256 9.52 18.78 32.48
C GLY A 256 9.99 19.95 31.62
N SER A 257 9.97 21.14 32.21
CA SER A 257 10.32 22.39 31.52
C SER A 257 11.77 22.37 31.01
N PHE A 258 12.12 23.27 30.09
CA PHE A 258 13.53 23.49 29.67
C PHE A 258 14.48 23.66 30.87
N THR A 259 13.97 24.25 31.97
CA THR A 259 14.66 24.38 33.25
C THR A 259 15.01 23.02 33.89
N ASP A 260 14.14 22.02 33.75
CA ASP A 260 14.32 20.68 34.33
C ASP A 260 15.32 19.86 33.50
N VAL A 261 15.34 20.04 32.19
CA VAL A 261 16.36 19.49 31.28
C VAL A 261 17.73 20.08 31.58
N ILE A 262 17.83 21.41 31.75
CA ILE A 262 19.07 22.11 32.12
C ILE A 262 19.59 21.67 33.50
N ARG A 263 18.70 21.41 34.47
CA ARG A 263 19.11 20.92 35.80
C ARG A 263 19.73 19.52 35.76
N GLN A 264 19.28 18.66 34.84
CA GLN A 264 19.79 17.29 34.69
C GLN A 264 21.05 17.24 33.82
N LEU A 265 21.09 18.03 32.75
CA LEU A 265 22.23 18.14 31.84
C LEU A 265 23.09 19.32 32.27
N LYS A 266 24.07 19.09 33.16
CA LYS A 266 24.99 20.13 33.66
C LYS A 266 25.68 20.95 32.55
N THR A 267 25.80 20.41 31.34
CA THR A 267 26.28 21.10 30.14
C THR A 267 25.55 20.57 28.92
N ILE A 268 25.08 21.48 28.05
CA ILE A 268 24.45 21.15 26.77
C ILE A 268 25.40 21.56 25.66
N LEU A 269 25.70 20.64 24.75
CA LEU A 269 26.55 20.89 23.59
C LEU A 269 25.83 21.85 22.62
N GLU A 270 26.58 22.85 22.15
CA GLU A 270 26.12 23.96 21.30
C GLU A 270 25.22 23.58 20.10
N PRO A 271 25.45 22.45 19.39
CA PRO A 271 24.59 22.04 18.28
C PRO A 271 23.13 21.79 18.67
N TYR A 272 22.87 21.34 19.90
CA TYR A 272 21.51 21.08 20.40
C TYR A 272 20.81 22.35 20.87
N LEU A 273 21.57 23.35 21.34
CA LEU A 273 21.06 24.67 21.72
C LEU A 273 20.51 25.44 20.51
N VAL A 274 21.16 25.34 19.35
CA VAL A 274 20.73 26.03 18.12
C VAL A 274 19.38 25.51 17.60
N VAL A 275 19.08 24.22 17.81
CA VAL A 275 17.79 23.62 17.44
C VAL A 275 16.69 24.07 18.41
N LEU A 276 17.02 24.21 19.70
CA LEU A 276 16.08 24.60 20.75
C LEU A 276 15.73 26.10 20.75
N CYS A 277 16.66 26.98 20.40
CA CYS A 277 16.46 28.44 20.40
C CYS A 277 15.83 29.02 19.11
N LYS A 278 15.50 28.18 18.12
CA LYS A 278 14.81 28.61 16.89
C LYS A 278 13.28 28.43 16.94
N GLN A 279 12.72 28.17 18.12
CA GLN A 279 11.30 28.33 18.45
C GLN A 279 11.06 29.71 19.07
#